data_AF-A0A388PRE6-F1
#
_entry.id   AF-A0A388PRE6-F1
#
_cell.length_a   1.000
_cell.length_b   1.000
_cell.length_c   1.000
_cell.angle_alpha   90.00
_cell.angle_beta   90.00
_cell.angle_gamma   90.00
#
_symmetry.space_group_name_H-M   'P 1'
#
loop_
_entity.id
_entity.type
_entity.pdbx_description
1 polymer ?
#
loop_
_entity_poly.entity_id
_entity_poly.type
_entity_poly.pdbx_seq_one_letter_code
_entity_poly.pdbx_strand_id
1 'polypeptide(L)'
;MIVTDVDGDGLADVLTSLDAHRFGLSWFRQRRSADGITFVEHRILDDQPANSAGGFALGQMHALVLSRQIVAGQPALVTGKRFWAHGPKGDVNPQATPLVLWLTWAKDAEGKVVFTPRVADAEAGIGTQFEVTDLDGDGRAEIILANKKGVHVLSPVR
;
A
#
# COMPACT_ATOMS: atom_id res chain seq x y z
N MET A 1 -7.48 1.82 -5.83
CA MET A 1 -6.74 1.19 -6.96
C MET A 1 -5.74 2.19 -7.50
N ILE A 2 -4.57 1.73 -7.93
CA ILE A 2 -3.50 2.50 -8.56
C ILE A 2 -3.14 1.85 -9.90
N VAL A 3 -2.89 2.65 -10.92
CA VAL A 3 -2.40 2.19 -12.23
C VAL A 3 -0.99 2.74 -12.43
N THR A 4 -0.01 1.85 -12.63
CA THR A 4 1.40 2.22 -12.82
C THR A 4 2.14 1.07 -13.51
N ASP A 5 3.26 1.38 -14.15
CA ASP A 5 4.19 0.37 -14.66
C ASP A 5 5.00 -0.19 -13.47
N VAL A 6 4.65 -1.39 -13.00
CA VAL A 6 5.24 -1.97 -11.78
C VAL A 6 6.56 -2.63 -12.10
N ASP A 7 6.66 -3.31 -13.24
CA ASP A 7 7.85 -4.06 -13.62
C ASP A 7 8.71 -3.38 -14.70
N GLY A 8 8.35 -2.19 -15.16
CA GLY A 8 9.14 -1.41 -16.09
C GLY A 8 9.04 -1.89 -17.53
N ASP A 9 8.01 -2.66 -17.89
CA ASP A 9 7.79 -3.14 -19.27
C ASP A 9 6.97 -2.16 -20.13
N GLY A 10 6.61 -1.00 -19.57
CA GLY A 10 5.88 0.07 -20.25
C GLY A 10 4.38 -0.18 -20.34
N LEU A 11 3.86 -1.25 -19.73
CA LEU A 11 2.43 -1.54 -19.67
C LEU A 11 1.77 -0.98 -18.40
N ALA A 12 0.45 -0.83 -18.45
CA ALA A 12 -0.33 -0.32 -17.34
C ALA A 12 -0.76 -1.48 -16.43
N ASP A 13 -0.01 -1.70 -15.35
CA ASP A 13 -0.37 -2.67 -14.31
C ASP A 13 -1.34 -2.05 -13.30
N VAL A 14 -2.01 -2.91 -12.52
CA VAL A 14 -2.99 -2.49 -11.52
C VAL A 14 -2.56 -2.94 -10.13
N LEU A 15 -2.39 -1.98 -9.20
CA LEU A 15 -2.20 -2.23 -7.77
C LEU A 15 -3.52 -2.02 -7.03
N THR A 16 -3.98 -3.03 -6.28
CA THR A 16 -5.23 -2.91 -5.53
C THR A 16 -5.27 -3.77 -4.28
N SER A 17 -6.05 -3.32 -3.29
CA SER A 17 -6.53 -4.21 -2.25
C SER A 17 -7.54 -5.19 -2.88
N LEU A 18 -7.51 -6.45 -2.44
CA LEU A 18 -8.39 -7.50 -2.95
C LEU A 18 -9.73 -7.53 -2.23
N ASP A 19 -9.68 -7.39 -0.91
CA ASP A 19 -10.84 -7.30 -0.05
C ASP A 19 -10.57 -6.25 1.02
N ALA A 20 -10.98 -5.01 0.73
CA ALA A 20 -10.64 -3.81 1.50
C ALA A 20 -10.75 -4.07 3.02
N HIS A 21 -11.92 -4.47 3.50
CA HIS A 21 -12.14 -4.62 4.94
C HIS A 21 -11.70 -5.99 5.50
N ARG A 22 -11.23 -6.89 4.64
CA ARG A 22 -10.50 -8.10 5.02
C ARG A 22 -9.02 -7.96 4.69
N PHE A 23 -8.45 -8.88 3.91
CA PHE A 23 -7.02 -8.96 3.63
C PHE A 23 -6.79 -8.98 2.12
N GLY A 24 -5.54 -8.74 1.74
CA GLY A 24 -5.11 -8.85 0.36
C GLY A 24 -4.68 -7.52 -0.22
N LEU A 25 -3.45 -7.50 -0.69
CA LEU A 25 -2.89 -6.50 -1.59
C LEU A 25 -2.19 -7.25 -2.70
N SER A 26 -2.54 -6.95 -3.94
CA SER A 26 -1.90 -7.54 -5.12
C SER A 26 -1.61 -6.48 -6.15
N TRP A 27 -0.65 -6.79 -7.02
CA TRP A 27 -0.58 -6.15 -8.32
C TRP A 27 -0.97 -7.15 -9.40
N PHE A 28 -1.58 -6.64 -10.46
CA PHE A 28 -2.02 -7.39 -11.62
C PHE A 28 -1.20 -6.91 -12.80
N ARG A 29 -0.30 -7.79 -13.26
CA ARG A 29 0.58 -7.51 -14.38
C ARG A 29 -0.18 -7.59 -15.68
N GLN A 30 -0.16 -6.53 -16.47
CA GLN A 30 -0.72 -6.57 -17.82
C GLN A 30 0.16 -7.45 -18.73
N ARG A 31 -0.49 -8.27 -19.54
CA ARG A 31 0.14 -9.01 -20.65
C ARG A 31 -0.61 -8.70 -21.93
N ARG A 32 0.13 -8.54 -23.02
CA ARG A 32 -0.44 -8.37 -24.37
C ARG A 32 -0.05 -9.54 -25.25
N SER A 33 -1.01 -10.06 -25.99
CA SER A 33 -0.80 -11.02 -27.07
C SER A 33 -1.61 -10.61 -28.30
N ALA A 34 -1.50 -11.39 -29.39
CA ALA A 34 -2.36 -11.21 -30.56
C ALA A 34 -3.85 -11.35 -30.22
N ASP A 35 -4.19 -12.09 -29.16
CA ASP A 35 -5.56 -12.37 -28.73
C ASP A 35 -6.13 -11.30 -27.77
N GLY A 36 -5.32 -10.32 -27.36
CA GLY A 36 -5.76 -9.19 -26.53
C GLY A 36 -4.94 -8.96 -25.25
N ILE A 37 -5.60 -8.39 -24.23
CA ILE A 37 -5.00 -8.03 -22.95
C ILE A 37 -5.45 -9.03 -21.88
N THR A 38 -4.50 -9.54 -21.10
CA THR A 38 -4.77 -10.35 -19.90
C THR A 38 -4.02 -9.77 -18.69
N PHE A 39 -4.40 -10.22 -17.50
CA PHE A 39 -3.77 -9.82 -16.25
C PHE A 39 -3.33 -11.04 -15.45
N VAL A 40 -2.10 -11.00 -14.92
CA VAL A 40 -1.55 -12.02 -14.03
C VAL A 40 -1.45 -11.45 -12.62
N GLU A 41 -2.14 -12.07 -11.66
CA GLU A 41 -2.05 -11.65 -10.25
C GLU A 41 -0.69 -12.00 -9.65
N HIS A 42 -0.14 -11.05 -8.91
CA HIS A 42 1.01 -11.20 -8.04
C HIS A 42 0.65 -10.69 -6.64
N ARG A 43 0.49 -11.62 -5.69
CA ARG A 43 0.17 -11.33 -4.30
C ARG A 43 1.33 -10.63 -3.59
N ILE A 44 1.03 -9.56 -2.85
CA ILE A 44 1.99 -8.77 -2.06
C ILE A 44 1.77 -9.01 -0.56
N LEU A 45 0.53 -8.84 -0.08
CA LEU A 45 0.11 -9.11 1.30
C LEU A 45 -1.11 -10.02 1.31
N ASP A 46 -1.16 -10.94 2.27
CA ASP A 46 -2.22 -11.93 2.47
C ASP A 46 -2.76 -11.86 3.92
N ASP A 47 -3.66 -12.78 4.27
CA ASP A 47 -4.13 -12.97 5.65
C ASP A 47 -3.12 -13.72 6.53
N GLN A 48 -2.20 -14.46 5.92
CA GLN A 48 -1.09 -15.13 6.60
C GLN A 48 0.21 -14.31 6.50
N PRO A 49 0.84 -13.93 7.64
CA PRO A 49 2.16 -13.29 7.67
C PRO A 49 3.21 -14.03 6.83
N ALA A 50 3.22 -15.36 6.86
CA ALA A 50 4.19 -16.19 6.15
C ALA A 50 4.14 -16.04 4.62
N ASN A 51 3.01 -15.60 4.07
CA ASN A 51 2.79 -15.42 2.62
C ASN A 51 2.97 -13.96 2.18
N SER A 52 3.32 -13.07 3.11
CA SER A 52 3.23 -11.63 2.90
C SER A 52 4.60 -10.97 2.93
N ALA A 53 4.80 -9.98 2.07
CA ALA A 53 5.99 -9.14 2.09
C ALA A 53 6.19 -8.57 3.51
N GLY A 54 7.41 -8.69 4.04
CA GLY A 54 7.77 -8.21 5.37
C GLY A 54 7.05 -8.88 6.55
N GLY A 55 6.33 -9.98 6.35
CA GLY A 55 5.64 -10.68 7.43
C GLY A 55 4.37 -9.97 7.94
N PHE A 56 3.76 -9.09 7.13
CA PHE A 56 2.56 -8.34 7.55
C PHE A 56 1.26 -9.04 7.15
N ALA A 57 0.28 -9.11 8.06
CA ALA A 57 -1.10 -9.43 7.73
C ALA A 57 -1.97 -8.19 7.92
N LEU A 58 -2.05 -7.35 6.88
CA LEU A 58 -2.68 -6.03 6.97
C LEU A 58 -4.17 -6.11 6.65
N GLY A 59 -4.99 -6.26 7.69
CA GLY A 59 -6.44 -6.24 7.57
C GLY A 59 -6.99 -4.80 7.42
N GLN A 60 -8.20 -4.67 6.90
CA GLN A 60 -8.94 -3.40 6.82
C GLN A 60 -8.24 -2.29 6.03
N MET A 61 -7.61 -2.65 4.92
CA MET A 61 -7.13 -1.71 3.92
C MET A 61 -8.27 -0.96 3.24
N HIS A 62 -8.04 0.24 2.70
CA HIS A 62 -9.11 0.95 1.97
C HIS A 62 -8.59 1.93 0.94
N ALA A 63 -7.69 2.80 1.37
CA ALA A 63 -7.08 3.80 0.51
C ALA A 63 -5.65 3.40 0.15
N LEU A 64 -5.26 3.74 -1.07
CA LEU A 64 -3.93 3.52 -1.64
C LEU A 64 -3.48 4.84 -2.26
N VAL A 65 -2.23 5.24 -2.02
CA VAL A 65 -1.63 6.42 -2.65
C VAL A 65 -0.28 6.05 -3.23
N LEU A 66 -0.05 6.37 -4.50
CA LEU A 66 1.27 6.21 -5.12
C LEU A 66 2.05 7.52 -4.97
N SER A 67 3.23 7.46 -4.36
CA SER A 67 4.11 8.62 -4.19
C SER A 67 5.51 8.34 -4.72
N ARG A 68 6.14 9.38 -5.28
CA ARG A 68 7.57 9.40 -5.65
C ARG A 68 8.39 10.37 -4.79
N GLN A 69 7.74 10.99 -3.80
CA GLN A 69 8.33 11.97 -2.89
C GLN A 69 8.54 11.41 -1.48
N ILE A 70 7.78 10.38 -1.09
CA ILE A 70 7.97 9.69 0.21
C ILE A 70 9.32 8.94 0.25
N VAL A 71 9.76 8.43 -0.89
CA VAL A 71 11.12 7.93 -1.12
C VAL A 71 11.63 8.62 -2.37
N ALA A 72 12.67 9.45 -2.22
CA ALA A 72 13.14 10.36 -3.26
C ALA A 72 13.35 9.65 -4.62
N GLY A 73 12.48 9.95 -5.59
CA GLY A 73 12.56 9.45 -6.97
C GLY A 73 12.09 8.01 -7.18
N GLN A 74 11.85 7.25 -6.12
CA GLN A 74 11.40 5.85 -6.20
C GLN A 74 9.88 5.77 -6.01
N PRO A 75 9.14 5.05 -6.89
CA PRO A 75 7.74 4.73 -6.63
C PRO A 75 7.58 3.99 -5.31
N ALA A 76 6.63 4.47 -4.50
CA ALA A 76 6.23 3.81 -3.27
C ALA A 76 4.71 3.87 -3.13
N LEU A 77 4.12 2.73 -2.78
CA LEU A 77 2.70 2.61 -2.50
C LEU A 77 2.48 2.82 -1.00
N VAL A 78 1.82 3.90 -0.62
CA VAL A 78 1.40 4.17 0.76
C VAL A 78 0.01 3.58 0.97
N THR A 79 -0.17 2.89 2.09
CA THR A 79 -1.43 2.28 2.51
C THR A 79 -1.40 1.99 4.00
N GLY A 80 -2.40 1.30 4.54
CA GLY A 80 -2.40 0.86 5.92
C GLY A 80 -3.69 0.17 6.30
N LYS A 81 -3.80 -0.12 7.59
CA LYS A 81 -5.01 -0.60 8.23
C LYS A 81 -5.85 0.57 8.69
N ARG A 82 -7.15 0.55 8.41
CA ARG A 82 -8.10 1.46 9.07
C ARG A 82 -8.23 1.15 10.55
N PHE A 83 -8.34 2.19 11.36
CA PHE A 83 -8.82 2.04 12.74
C PHE A 83 -10.34 1.86 12.72
N TRP A 84 -10.79 0.61 12.90
CA TRP A 84 -12.19 0.18 12.91
C TRP A 84 -12.98 0.60 11.66
N ALA A 85 -12.84 -0.09 10.53
CA ALA A 85 -13.59 0.21 9.32
C ALA A 85 -15.11 0.19 9.56
N HIS A 86 -15.62 -0.86 10.20
CA HIS A 86 -17.01 -1.07 10.62
C HIS A 86 -17.17 -1.16 12.15
N GLY A 87 -16.31 -0.48 12.91
CA GLY A 87 -16.37 -0.48 14.38
C GLY A 87 -15.57 -1.62 15.03
N PRO A 88 -15.52 -1.68 16.37
CA PRO A 88 -14.66 -2.61 17.11
C PRO A 88 -15.03 -4.10 16.98
N LYS A 89 -16.19 -4.41 16.37
CA LYS A 89 -16.74 -5.77 16.23
C LYS A 89 -17.13 -6.13 14.79
N GLY A 90 -17.00 -5.21 13.83
CA GLY A 90 -17.57 -5.37 12.49
C GLY A 90 -16.65 -6.03 11.46
N ASP A 91 -15.35 -6.11 11.73
CA ASP A 91 -14.34 -6.56 10.77
C ASP A 91 -13.43 -7.64 11.35
N VAL A 92 -12.67 -8.29 10.48
CA VAL A 92 -11.56 -9.17 10.87
C VAL A 92 -10.46 -8.36 11.57
N ASN A 93 -9.86 -8.96 12.60
CA ASN A 93 -8.78 -8.40 13.41
C ASN A 93 -8.95 -6.90 13.78
N PRO A 94 -10.10 -6.51 14.37
CA PRO A 94 -10.42 -5.09 14.58
C PRO A 94 -9.48 -4.41 15.59
N GLN A 95 -8.87 -5.19 16.47
CA GLN A 95 -7.91 -4.74 17.49
C GLN A 95 -6.45 -4.87 17.05
N ALA A 96 -6.17 -5.33 15.82
CA ALA A 96 -4.80 -5.33 15.32
C ALA A 96 -4.29 -3.90 15.13
N THR A 97 -2.98 -3.73 15.33
CA THR A 97 -2.26 -2.45 15.22
C THR A 97 -2.66 -1.71 13.95
N PRO A 98 -3.09 -0.43 14.05
CA PRO A 98 -3.51 0.38 12.90
C PRO A 98 -2.27 0.90 12.15
N LEU A 99 -1.51 -0.02 11.54
CA LEU A 99 -0.28 0.30 10.83
C LEU A 99 -0.55 1.20 9.63
N VAL A 100 0.31 2.20 9.43
CA VAL A 100 0.51 2.90 8.16
C VAL A 100 1.82 2.40 7.57
N LEU A 101 1.80 1.96 6.32
CA LEU A 101 2.95 1.41 5.61
C LEU A 101 3.22 2.21 4.33
N TRP A 102 4.48 2.24 3.90
CA TRP A 102 4.80 2.42 2.49
C TRP A 102 5.57 1.21 1.97
N LEU A 103 5.32 0.85 0.71
CA LEU A 103 5.97 -0.27 0.04
C LEU A 103 6.71 0.25 -1.18
N THR A 104 8.02 0.10 -1.18
CA THR A 104 8.84 0.25 -2.40
C THR A 104 8.95 -1.10 -3.10
N TRP A 105 9.30 -1.11 -4.38
CA TRP A 105 9.60 -2.35 -5.09
C TRP A 105 10.77 -2.19 -6.06
N ALA A 106 11.37 -3.33 -6.39
CA ALA A 106 12.45 -3.47 -7.37
C ALA A 106 12.46 -4.90 -7.93
N LYS A 107 13.19 -5.12 -9.04
CA LYS A 107 13.47 -6.47 -9.53
C LYS A 107 14.62 -7.09 -8.74
N ASP A 108 14.50 -8.37 -8.37
CA ASP A 108 15.62 -9.17 -7.88
C ASP A 108 16.56 -9.61 -9.02
N ALA A 109 17.58 -10.41 -8.69
CA ALA A 109 18.57 -10.88 -9.66
C ALA A 109 17.96 -11.74 -10.78
N GLU A 110 16.83 -12.39 -10.49
CA GLU A 110 16.06 -13.22 -11.41
C GLU A 110 15.01 -12.42 -12.19
N GLY A 111 14.90 -11.11 -11.95
CA GLY A 111 13.98 -10.21 -12.63
C GLY A 111 12.56 -10.20 -12.08
N LYS A 112 12.30 -10.88 -10.95
CA LYS A 112 11.00 -10.87 -10.27
C LYS A 112 10.85 -9.58 -9.47
N VAL A 113 9.66 -8.98 -9.53
CA VAL A 113 9.33 -7.80 -8.72
C VAL A 113 9.14 -8.21 -7.26
N VAL A 114 9.90 -7.59 -6.36
CA VAL A 114 9.85 -7.80 -4.91
C VAL A 114 9.45 -6.49 -4.23
N PHE A 115 8.40 -6.55 -3.42
CA PHE A 115 7.93 -5.43 -2.60
C PHE A 115 8.59 -5.47 -1.22
N THR A 116 9.05 -4.31 -0.75
CA THR A 116 9.65 -4.12 0.58
C THR A 116 8.81 -3.10 1.36
N PRO A 117 8.01 -3.56 2.34
CA PRO A 117 7.24 -2.67 3.22
C PRO A 117 8.12 -2.02 4.29
N ARG A 118 7.79 -0.79 4.65
CA ARG A 118 8.27 -0.11 5.87
C ARG A 118 7.09 0.44 6.66
N VAL A 119 7.20 0.38 7.97
CA VAL A 119 6.22 0.98 8.89
C VAL A 119 6.48 2.47 8.97
N ALA A 120 5.50 3.25 8.54
CA ALA A 120 5.48 4.71 8.70
C ALA A 120 5.07 5.09 10.12
N ASP A 121 4.05 4.41 10.62
CA ASP A 121 3.46 4.66 11.94
C ASP A 121 2.65 3.44 12.40
N ALA A 122 2.48 3.29 13.72
CA ALA A 122 1.77 2.17 14.34
C ALA A 122 0.53 2.58 15.15
N GLU A 123 0.20 3.87 15.19
CA GLU A 123 -0.87 4.41 16.02
C GLU A 123 -2.02 5.01 15.23
N ALA A 124 -1.74 5.72 14.15
CA ALA A 124 -2.69 6.55 13.44
C ALA A 124 -3.71 5.71 12.65
N GLY A 125 -3.25 4.73 11.87
CA GLY A 125 -4.04 4.02 10.86
C GLY A 125 -4.47 4.92 9.69
N ILE A 126 -4.93 4.32 8.60
CA ILE A 126 -5.44 5.09 7.46
C ILE A 126 -6.93 5.42 7.59
N GLY A 127 -7.36 6.42 6.81
CA GLY A 127 -8.77 6.77 6.60
C GLY A 127 -9.42 6.06 5.43
N THR A 128 -10.59 6.56 5.02
CA THR A 128 -11.20 6.19 3.73
C THR A 128 -10.50 6.87 2.54
N GLN A 129 -9.77 7.94 2.82
CA GLN A 129 -8.93 8.72 1.91
C GLN A 129 -7.80 9.35 2.76
N PHE A 130 -6.65 9.58 2.14
CA PHE A 130 -5.53 10.33 2.72
C PHE A 130 -4.66 10.87 1.58
N GLU A 131 -3.74 11.78 1.90
CA GLU A 131 -2.85 12.42 0.93
C GLU A 131 -1.38 12.14 1.29
N VAL A 132 -0.50 12.11 0.29
CA VAL A 132 0.94 12.00 0.47
C VAL A 132 1.62 13.10 -0.35
N THR A 133 2.05 14.15 0.32
CA THR A 133 2.55 15.37 -0.33
C THR A 133 3.55 16.10 0.57
N ASP A 134 4.46 16.85 -0.03
CA ASP A 134 5.37 17.75 0.67
C ASP A 134 4.58 18.93 1.26
N LEU A 135 4.21 18.79 2.54
CA LEU A 135 3.31 19.70 3.24
C LEU A 135 4.06 20.94 3.76
N ASP A 136 5.31 20.75 4.18
CA ASP A 136 6.12 21.81 4.79
C ASP A 136 7.10 22.48 3.82
N GLY A 137 7.24 21.97 2.59
CA GLY A 137 8.05 22.53 1.52
C GLY A 137 9.53 22.16 1.62
N ASP A 138 9.89 21.10 2.36
CA ASP A 138 11.28 20.67 2.54
C ASP A 138 11.76 19.65 1.49
N GLY A 139 10.90 19.31 0.53
CA GLY A 139 11.18 18.40 -0.58
C GLY A 139 10.93 16.92 -0.26
N ARG A 140 10.45 16.58 0.95
CA ARG A 140 10.01 15.22 1.33
C ARG A 140 8.51 15.24 1.60
N ALA A 141 7.83 14.16 1.23
CA ALA A 141 6.39 14.09 1.44
C ALA A 141 6.02 13.60 2.85
N GLU A 142 5.02 14.24 3.45
CA GLU A 142 4.30 13.77 4.64
C GLU A 142 3.12 12.88 4.23
N ILE A 143 2.68 12.03 5.15
CA ILE A 143 1.41 11.30 5.04
C ILE A 143 0.37 12.03 5.90
N ILE A 144 -0.66 12.56 5.25
CA ILE A 144 -1.72 13.36 5.89
C ILE A 144 -3.01 12.55 5.87
N LEU A 145 -3.51 12.17 7.03
CA LEU A 145 -4.65 11.25 7.13
C LEU A 145 -5.65 11.68 8.20
N ALA A 146 -6.88 11.22 8.02
CA ALA A 146 -7.97 11.43 8.98
C ALA A 146 -8.79 10.16 9.15
N ASN A 147 -9.06 9.77 10.39
CA ASN A 147 -9.94 8.64 10.71
C ASN A 147 -10.54 8.80 12.13
N LYS A 148 -11.09 7.71 12.70
CA LYS A 148 -11.70 7.70 14.05
C LYS A 148 -10.73 8.06 15.18
N LYS A 149 -9.42 8.02 14.95
CA LYS A 149 -8.34 8.49 15.85
C LYS A 149 -7.96 9.95 15.64
N GLY A 150 -8.72 10.71 14.85
CA GLY A 150 -8.45 12.12 14.56
C GLY A 150 -7.66 12.34 13.28
N VAL A 151 -6.96 13.48 13.20
CA VAL A 151 -6.11 13.89 12.09
C VAL A 151 -4.65 13.73 12.48
N HIS A 152 -3.86 13.15 11.59
CA HIS A 152 -2.43 12.89 11.80
C HIS A 152 -1.62 13.39 10.60
N VAL A 153 -0.44 13.94 10.88
CA VAL A 153 0.60 14.26 9.89
C VAL A 153 1.83 13.45 10.27
N LEU A 154 2.24 12.54 9.39
CA LEU A 154 3.37 11.65 9.62
C LEU A 154 4.55 12.09 8.74
N SER A 155 5.59 12.63 9.36
CA SER A 155 6.82 12.99 8.67
C SER A 155 7.78 11.79 8.63
N PRO A 156 8.45 11.51 7.50
CA PRO A 156 9.52 10.53 7.44
C PRO A 156 10.64 10.87 8.42
N VAL A 157 11.16 9.87 9.14
CA VAL A 157 12.30 10.05 10.04
C VAL A 157 13.55 10.39 9.20
N ARG A 158 14.32 11.39 9.67
CA ARG A 158 15.59 11.81 9.06
C ARG A 158 16.68 10.73 9.11
#